data_AF-A0A537ABV3-F1
#
_entry.id   AF-A0A537ABV3-F1
#
_cell.length_a   1.000
_cell.length_b   1.000
_cell.length_c   1.000
_cell.angle_alpha   90.00
_cell.angle_beta   90.00
_cell.angle_gamma   90.00
#
_symmetry.space_group_name_H-M   'P 1'
#
loop_
_entity.id
_entity.type
_entity.pdbx_description
1 polymer ?
#
loop_
_entity_poly.entity_id
_entity_poly.type
_entity_poly.pdbx_seq_one_letter_code
_entity_poly.pdbx_strand_id
1 'polypeptide(L)'
;MAMTIGQAEDDDLNSQINTTPLVDVMLVLLIIFLITIPVVVQNVTLDLPRERNLPTQTKPENIVIAVDRDGNVFWNNQFVEDRELFNRLKEIAVRK
;
A
#
# COMPACT_ATOMS: atom_id res chain seq x y z
N MET A 1 39.41 26.48 -84.99
CA MET A 1 39.25 25.02 -85.24
C MET A 1 40.57 24.38 -84.80
N ALA A 2 40.69 23.55 -83.79
CA ALA A 2 39.74 22.91 -82.88
C ALA A 2 40.53 22.56 -81.59
N MET A 3 39.85 22.57 -80.45
CA MET A 3 40.38 22.04 -79.20
C MET A 3 40.32 20.51 -79.22
N THR A 4 41.36 19.84 -78.71
CA THR A 4 41.26 18.46 -78.27
C THR A 4 41.45 18.42 -76.77
N ILE A 5 40.42 17.97 -76.06
CA ILE A 5 40.37 17.85 -74.61
C ILE A 5 40.99 16.52 -74.26
N GLY A 6 42.13 16.55 -73.57
CA GLY A 6 42.67 15.42 -72.84
C GLY A 6 41.86 15.26 -71.56
N GLN A 7 41.03 14.22 -71.57
CA GLN A 7 40.29 13.59 -70.48
C GLN A 7 40.89 13.87 -69.09
N ALA A 8 40.16 14.62 -68.26
CA ALA A 8 40.37 14.60 -66.83
C ALA A 8 39.97 13.19 -66.35
N GLU A 9 40.93 12.45 -65.84
CA GLU A 9 40.67 11.29 -64.99
C GLU A 9 40.01 11.84 -63.72
N ASP A 10 38.67 11.85 -63.70
CA ASP A 10 37.91 11.83 -62.47
C ASP A 10 38.26 10.51 -61.78
N ASP A 11 39.35 10.52 -61.01
CA ASP A 11 39.68 9.48 -60.06
C ASP A 11 38.51 9.43 -59.07
N ASP A 12 37.64 8.45 -59.30
CA ASP A 12 36.54 8.04 -58.45
C ASP A 12 37.03 8.02 -57.00
N LEU A 13 36.87 9.15 -56.30
CA LEU A 13 37.01 9.26 -54.86
C LEU A 13 35.95 8.34 -54.28
N ASN A 14 36.37 7.10 -54.02
CA ASN A 14 35.58 5.97 -53.60
C ASN A 14 34.70 6.37 -52.40
N SER A 15 33.52 6.89 -52.71
CA SER A 15 32.54 7.42 -51.75
C SER A 15 31.53 6.34 -51.38
N GLN A 16 31.94 5.08 -51.43
CA GLN A 16 31.14 3.99 -50.88
C GLN A 16 31.19 4.11 -49.35
N ILE A 17 30.10 4.59 -48.75
CA ILE A 17 29.92 4.58 -47.32
C ILE A 17 29.99 3.12 -46.86
N ASN A 18 30.90 2.80 -45.93
CA ASN A 18 30.96 1.49 -45.30
C ASN A 18 29.68 1.28 -44.48
N THR A 19 28.70 0.58 -45.07
CA THR A 19 27.40 0.30 -44.44
C THR A 19 27.49 -0.77 -43.36
N THR A 20 28.44 -1.71 -43.46
CA THR A 20 28.59 -2.81 -42.50
C THR A 20 28.88 -2.33 -41.07
N PRO A 21 29.86 -1.44 -40.83
CA PRO A 21 30.07 -0.89 -39.49
C PRO A 21 28.93 0.01 -39.02
N LEU A 22 28.24 0.70 -39.94
CA LEU A 22 27.14 1.60 -39.60
C LEU A 22 25.93 0.82 -39.08
N VAL A 23 25.58 -0.28 -39.75
CA VAL A 23 24.47 -1.14 -39.34
C VAL A 23 24.74 -1.78 -37.98
N ASP A 24 25.99 -2.18 -37.69
CA ASP A 24 26.37 -2.73 -36.39
C ASP A 24 26.13 -1.72 -35.25
N VAL A 25 26.58 -0.47 -35.41
CA VAL A 25 26.33 0.60 -34.43
C VAL A 25 24.82 0.83 -34.24
N MET A 26 24.04 0.83 -35.33
CA MET A 26 22.59 1.00 -35.24
C MET A 26 21.91 -0.15 -34.50
N LEU A 27 22.30 -1.40 -34.76
CA LEU A 27 21.76 -2.59 -34.10
C LEU A 27 22.10 -2.61 -32.61
N VAL A 28 23.34 -2.22 -32.24
CA VAL A 28 23.75 -2.08 -30.83
C VAL A 28 22.84 -1.08 -30.09
N LEU A 29 22.51 0.05 -30.70
CA LEU A 29 21.60 1.03 -30.09
C LEU A 29 20.18 0.47 -29.89
N LEU A 30 19.65 -0.31 -30.85
CA LEU A 30 18.34 -0.94 -30.72
C LEU A 30 18.32 -1.97 -29.57
N ILE A 31 19.38 -2.75 -29.41
CA ILE A 31 19.52 -3.72 -28.32
C ILE A 31 19.55 -3.00 -26.97
N ILE A 32 20.29 -1.88 -26.85
CA ILE A 32 20.32 -1.07 -25.62
C ILE A 32 18.91 -0.54 -25.28
N PHE A 33 18.16 -0.02 -26.27
CA PHE A 33 16.79 0.42 -26.05
C PHE A 33 15.85 -0.72 -25.63
N LEU A 34 15.99 -1.91 -26.22
CA LEU A 34 15.18 -3.07 -25.88
C LEU A 34 15.42 -3.56 -24.44
N ILE A 35 16.68 -3.57 -23.98
CA ILE A 35 17.06 -4.09 -22.65
C ILE A 35 16.77 -3.08 -21.52
N THR A 36 16.71 -1.78 -21.82
CA THR A 36 16.45 -0.74 -20.79
C THR A 36 14.98 -0.60 -20.40
N ILE A 37 14.03 -1.01 -21.25
CA ILE A 37 12.59 -0.97 -20.98
C ILE A 37 12.11 -1.88 -19.81
N PRO A 38 12.56 -3.15 -19.64
CA PRO A 38 11.98 -4.07 -18.66
C PRO A 38 12.29 -3.79 -17.17
N VAL A 39 13.02 -2.74 -16.80
CA VAL A 39 13.61 -2.62 -15.44
C VAL A 39 12.73 -1.85 -14.44
N VAL A 40 11.42 -1.67 -14.69
CA VAL A 40 10.52 -1.03 -13.71
C VAL A 40 9.36 -1.93 -13.35
N VAL A 41 9.67 -3.00 -12.60
CA VAL A 41 8.65 -3.74 -11.86
C VAL A 41 8.86 -3.44 -10.38
N GLN A 42 8.06 -2.51 -9.84
CA GLN A 42 8.03 -2.23 -8.40
C GLN A 42 7.21 -3.33 -7.71
N ASN A 43 7.90 -4.33 -7.16
CA ASN A 43 7.28 -5.32 -6.30
C ASN A 43 7.08 -4.69 -4.91
N VAL A 44 5.92 -4.09 -4.67
CA VAL A 44 5.54 -3.66 -3.32
C VAL A 44 5.02 -4.88 -2.58
N THR A 45 5.74 -5.31 -1.54
CA THR A 45 5.28 -6.34 -0.63
C THR A 45 4.12 -5.78 0.19
N LEU A 46 2.90 -6.22 -0.13
CA LEU A 46 1.69 -5.84 0.60
C LEU A 46 1.44 -6.87 1.71
N ASP A 47 1.65 -6.44 2.96
CA ASP A 47 1.20 -7.20 4.12
C ASP A 47 -0.28 -6.92 4.37
N LEU A 48 -1.13 -7.89 4.04
CA LEU A 48 -2.55 -7.81 4.34
C LEU A 48 -2.77 -7.94 5.86
N PRO A 49 -3.60 -7.08 6.47
CA PRO A 49 -3.91 -7.19 7.88
C PRO A 49 -4.62 -8.53 8.13
N ARG A 50 -4.13 -9.27 9.12
CA ARG A 50 -4.79 -10.51 9.55
C ARG A 50 -6.05 -10.14 10.32
N GLU A 51 -7.19 -10.68 9.88
CA GLU A 51 -8.46 -10.55 10.58
C GLU A 51 -8.29 -11.08 12.01
N ARG A 52 -8.48 -10.22 13.00
CA ARG A 52 -8.52 -10.62 14.40
C ARG A 52 -9.98 -10.76 14.79
N ASN A 53 -10.47 -11.99 14.84
CA ASN A 53 -11.71 -12.32 15.53
C ASN A 53 -11.49 -12.17 17.04
N LEU A 54 -11.50 -10.93 17.54
CA LEU A 54 -11.65 -10.70 18.96
C LEU A 54 -13.11 -11.03 19.28
N PRO A 55 -13.41 -12.03 20.13
CA PRO A 55 -14.75 -12.18 20.66
C PRO A 55 -15.13 -10.85 21.30
N THR A 56 -16.32 -10.34 20.94
CA THR A 56 -16.87 -9.14 21.54
C THR A 56 -16.95 -9.36 23.04
N GLN A 57 -16.01 -8.80 23.80
CA GLN A 57 -16.09 -8.81 25.25
C GLN A 57 -17.23 -7.88 25.61
N THR A 58 -18.38 -8.46 25.97
CA THR A 58 -19.48 -7.71 26.56
C THR A 58 -18.96 -7.07 27.83
N LYS A 59 -18.75 -5.76 27.79
CA LYS A 59 -18.42 -5.00 28.98
C LYS A 59 -19.56 -5.17 29.99
N PRO A 60 -19.28 -5.35 31.28
CA PRO A 60 -20.32 -5.35 32.30
C PRO A 60 -21.20 -4.10 32.15
N GLU A 61 -22.51 -4.26 32.24
CA GLU A 61 -23.43 -3.12 32.22
C GLU A 61 -23.13 -2.18 33.39
N ASN A 62 -23.20 -0.86 33.14
CA ASN A 62 -23.04 0.12 34.19
C ASN A 62 -24.23 0.07 35.15
N ILE A 63 -23.95 -0.01 36.44
CA ILE A 63 -24.95 0.04 37.50
C ILE A 63 -24.98 1.46 38.08
N VAL A 64 -26.15 2.08 38.08
CA VAL A 64 -26.36 3.40 38.67
C VAL A 64 -26.93 3.23 40.07
N ILE A 65 -26.19 3.69 41.08
CA ILE A 65 -26.64 3.78 42.46
C ILE A 65 -26.93 5.26 42.76
N ALA A 66 -28.18 5.55 43.15
CA ALA A 66 -28.58 6.86 43.61
C ALA A 66 -29.01 6.80 45.07
N VAL A 67 -28.79 7.88 45.81
CA VAL A 67 -29.18 8.02 47.21
C VAL A 67 -29.95 9.33 47.33
N ASP A 68 -31.15 9.29 47.90
CA ASP A 68 -31.93 10.49 48.15
C ASP A 68 -31.54 11.18 49.47
N ARG A 69 -32.22 12.28 49.80
CA ARG A 69 -31.95 13.06 51.02
C ARG A 69 -32.36 12.32 52.30
N ASP A 70 -33.24 11.33 52.18
CA ASP A 70 -33.76 10.53 53.28
C ASP A 70 -32.92 9.26 53.51
N GLY A 71 -31.92 9.01 52.65
CA GLY A 71 -31.00 7.88 52.73
C GLY A 71 -31.50 6.64 51.99
N ASN A 72 -32.60 6.73 51.24
CA ASN A 72 -33.11 5.63 50.43
C ASN A 72 -32.18 5.37 49.24
N VAL A 73 -31.91 4.10 48.98
CA VAL A 73 -31.02 3.67 47.89
C VAL A 73 -31.85 3.22 46.69
N PHE A 74 -31.42 3.66 45.51
CA PHE A 74 -32.00 3.30 44.23
C PHE A 74 -30.97 2.60 43.35
N TRP A 75 -31.33 1.43 42.84
CA TRP A 75 -30.57 0.66 41.85
C TRP A 75 -31.23 0.82 40.48
N ASN A 76 -30.55 1.46 39.52
CA ASN A 76 -31.10 1.72 38.18
C ASN A 76 -32.52 2.30 38.23
N ASN A 77 -32.71 3.33 39.06
CA ASN A 77 -33.99 4.02 39.25
C ASN A 77 -35.09 3.21 39.98
N GLN A 78 -34.75 2.04 40.55
CA GLN A 78 -35.65 1.25 41.38
C GLN A 78 -35.24 1.34 42.85
N PHE A 79 -36.19 1.59 43.74
CA PHE A 79 -35.93 1.55 45.18
C PHE A 79 -35.53 0.13 45.61
N VAL A 80 -34.51 0.03 46.47
CA VAL A 80 -33.99 -1.25 46.98
C VAL A 80 -33.71 -1.12 48.47
N GLU A 81 -34.17 -2.09 49.27
CA GLU A 81 -33.85 -2.16 50.70
C GLU A 81 -32.40 -2.59 50.96
N ASP A 82 -31.80 -2.19 52.08
CA ASP A 82 -30.39 -2.47 52.42
C ASP A 82 -29.99 -3.95 52.32
N ARG A 83 -30.89 -4.86 52.75
CA ARG A 83 -30.64 -6.31 52.67
C ARG A 83 -30.58 -6.79 51.22
N GLU A 84 -31.46 -6.27 50.38
CA GLU A 84 -31.52 -6.61 48.97
C GLU A 84 -30.34 -5.99 48.21
N LEU A 85 -29.97 -4.75 48.55
CA LEU A 85 -28.80 -4.08 48.02
C LEU A 85 -27.52 -4.89 48.26
N PHE A 86 -27.34 -5.38 49.49
CA PHE A 86 -26.18 -6.21 49.84
C PHE A 86 -26.13 -7.50 49.01
N ASN A 87 -27.27 -8.17 48.81
CA ASN A 87 -27.35 -9.37 48.00
C ASN A 87 -27.01 -9.10 46.53
N ARG A 88 -27.56 -8.02 45.94
CA ARG A 88 -27.29 -7.61 44.55
C ARG A 88 -25.82 -7.25 44.33
N LEU A 89 -25.21 -6.49 45.26
CA LEU A 89 -23.80 -6.14 45.20
C LEU A 89 -22.89 -7.37 45.29
N LYS A 90 -23.22 -8.33 46.15
CA LYS A 90 -22.48 -9.59 46.28
C LYS A 90 -22.52 -10.41 44.99
N GLU A 91 -23.66 -10.45 44.30
CA GLU A 91 -23.80 -11.14 43.01
C GLU A 91 -22.94 -10.48 41.93
N ILE A 92 -23.04 -9.15 41.79
CA ILE A 92 -22.32 -8.40 40.77
C ILE A 92 -20.80 -8.42 41.00
N ALA A 93 -20.35 -8.33 42.25
CA ALA A 93 -18.93 -8.33 42.59
C ALA A 93 -18.19 -9.62 42.17
N VAL A 94 -18.91 -10.71 41.91
CA VAL A 94 -18.36 -12.00 41.49
C VAL A 94 -18.39 -12.18 39.96
N ARG A 95 -19.13 -11.35 39.22
CA ARG A 95 -19.15 -11.39 37.76
C ARG A 95 -17.85 -10.77 37.21
N LYS A 96 -17.07 -11.58 36.48
CA LYS A 96 -15.80 -11.20 35.84
C LYS A 96 -16.03 -10.50 34.50
#